data_AF-A0A523ZQX6-F1
#
_entry.id   AF-A0A523ZQX6-F1
#
_cell.length_a   1.000
_cell.length_b   1.000
_cell.length_c   1.000
_cell.angle_alpha   90.00
_cell.angle_beta   90.00
_cell.angle_gamma   90.00
#
_symmetry.space_group_name_H-M   'P 1'
#
loop_
_entity.id
_entity.type
_entity.pdbx_description
1 polymer ?
#
loop_
_entity_poly.entity_id
_entity_poly.type
_entity_poly.pdbx_seq_one_letter_code
_entity_poly.pdbx_strand_id
1 'polypeptide(L)'
;MTSRQGKGLKIAAVLELVLAAGIVSFWIAYFSADMVKISDPVLKEKYLAFESAFPVPDAYLSVVLVIGGIGLLRKKAYGRLFSLIGGASL
;
A
#
# COMPACT_ATOMS: atom_id res chain seq x y z
N MET A 1 -19.71 -16.71 13.58
CA MET A 1 -18.39 -16.65 12.89
C MET A 1 -17.54 -17.79 13.41
N THR A 2 -17.18 -18.76 12.57
CA THR A 2 -16.26 -19.83 12.97
C THR A 2 -14.92 -19.22 13.39
N SER A 3 -14.34 -19.68 14.49
CA SER A 3 -13.15 -19.06 15.13
C SER A 3 -11.97 -18.89 14.17
N ARG A 4 -11.88 -19.74 13.14
CA ARG A 4 -10.85 -19.71 12.08
C ARG A 4 -11.01 -18.51 11.12
N GLN A 5 -12.23 -18.20 10.68
CA GLN A 5 -12.47 -17.04 9.81
C GLN A 5 -12.17 -15.71 10.51
N GLY A 6 -12.52 -15.60 11.80
CA GLY A 6 -12.24 -14.41 12.60
C GLY A 6 -10.73 -14.15 12.79
N LYS A 7 -9.91 -15.20 12.86
CA LYS A 7 -8.44 -15.07 12.89
C LYS A 7 -7.88 -14.63 11.54
N GLY A 8 -8.36 -15.21 10.44
CA GLY A 8 -7.92 -14.84 9.08
C GLY A 8 -8.18 -13.38 8.74
N LEU A 9 -9.39 -12.87 9.06
CA LEU A 9 -9.75 -11.46 8.84
C LEU A 9 -8.86 -10.51 9.64
N LYS A 10 -8.48 -10.88 10.87
CA LYS A 10 -7.55 -10.07 11.68
C LYS A 10 -6.15 -10.03 11.07
N ILE A 11 -5.66 -11.17 10.56
CA ILE A 11 -4.35 -11.23 9.89
C ILE A 11 -4.38 -10.35 8.63
N ALA A 12 -5.40 -10.50 7.78
CA ALA A 12 -5.56 -9.67 6.60
C ALA A 12 -5.56 -8.17 6.94
N ALA A 13 -6.34 -7.78 7.95
CA ALA A 13 -6.40 -6.39 8.38
C ALA A 13 -5.05 -5.83 8.85
N VAL A 14 -4.26 -6.62 9.59
CA VAL A 14 -2.92 -6.21 10.03
C VAL A 14 -1.98 -6.09 8.84
N LEU A 15 -2.03 -7.04 7.90
CA LEU A 15 -1.21 -6.99 6.68
C LEU A 15 -1.54 -5.76 5.83
N GLU A 16 -2.83 -5.43 5.66
CA GLU A 16 -3.24 -4.23 4.93
C GLU A 16 -2.67 -2.95 5.55
N LEU A 17 -2.70 -2.82 6.89
CA LEU A 17 -2.13 -1.66 7.58
C LEU A 17 -0.60 -1.61 7.49
N VAL A 18 0.07 -2.75 7.58
CA VAL A 18 1.53 -2.84 7.43
C VAL A 18 1.96 -2.48 6.01
N LEU A 19 1.24 -2.97 4.99
CA LEU A 19 1.49 -2.64 3.59
C LEU A 19 1.26 -1.15 3.32
N ALA A 20 0.15 -0.59 3.81
CA ALA A 20 -0.13 0.84 3.68
C ALA A 20 0.98 1.70 4.28
N ALA A 21 1.44 1.35 5.49
CA ALA A 21 2.55 2.03 6.14
C ALA A 21 3.88 1.85 5.38
N GLY A 22 4.12 0.66 4.83
CA GLY A 22 5.29 0.35 4.01
C GLY A 22 5.35 1.18 2.73
N ILE A 23 4.23 1.29 2.01
CA ILE A 23 4.09 2.12 0.79
C ILE A 23 4.40 3.59 1.11
N VAL A 24 3.79 4.13 2.17
CA VAL A 24 4.02 5.52 2.58
C VAL A 24 5.48 5.73 2.98
N SER A 25 6.05 4.80 3.74
CA SER A 25 7.45 4.86 4.17
C SER A 25 8.42 4.79 2.99
N PHE A 26 8.14 3.94 2.00
CA PHE A 26 8.91 3.84 0.77
C PHE A 26 8.94 5.18 0.04
N TRP A 27 7.79 5.80 -0.20
CA TRP A 27 7.74 7.08 -0.92
C TRP A 27 8.37 8.23 -0.14
N ILE A 28 8.20 8.29 1.19
CA ILE A 28 8.93 9.24 2.03
C ILE A 28 10.43 9.06 1.84
N ALA A 29 10.92 7.82 1.87
CA ALA A 29 12.33 7.52 1.73
C ALA A 29 12.84 7.82 0.31
N TYR A 30 12.08 7.50 -0.73
CA TYR A 30 12.38 7.79 -2.14
C TYR A 30 12.55 9.30 -2.39
N PHE A 31 11.67 10.14 -1.84
CA PHE A 31 11.74 11.58 -2.02
C PHE A 31 12.74 12.28 -1.09
N SER A 32 13.07 11.67 0.06
CA SER A 32 13.93 12.30 1.07
C SER A 32 15.39 11.84 1.01
N ALA A 33 15.67 10.67 0.43
CA ALA A 33 17.01 10.12 0.31
C ALA A 33 17.41 10.00 -1.17
N ASP A 34 18.67 10.32 -1.49
CA ASP A 34 19.24 10.09 -2.83
C ASP A 34 19.51 8.58 -3.04
N MET A 35 18.43 7.81 -3.19
CA MET A 35 18.48 6.36 -3.32
C MET A 35 18.87 5.90 -4.73
N VAL A 36 18.74 6.78 -5.74
CA VAL A 36 18.93 6.42 -7.15
C VAL A 36 20.38 6.63 -7.59
N LYS A 37 21.14 5.54 -7.54
CA LYS A 37 22.55 5.50 -7.97
C LYS A 37 22.67 4.94 -9.40
N ILE A 38 22.30 5.76 -10.38
CA ILE A 38 22.49 5.47 -11.80
C ILE A 38 23.56 6.43 -12.33
N SER A 39 24.62 5.90 -12.95
CA SER A 39 25.76 6.67 -13.48
C SER A 39 25.46 7.37 -14.80
N ASP A 40 24.64 6.77 -15.65
CA ASP A 40 24.18 7.36 -16.90
C ASP A 40 23.08 8.40 -16.63
N PRO A 41 23.28 9.68 -16.99
CA PRO A 41 22.33 10.75 -16.70
C PRO A 41 21.01 10.60 -17.48
N VAL A 42 21.05 10.12 -18.72
CA VAL A 42 19.85 9.94 -19.56
C VAL A 42 19.01 8.78 -19.03
N LEU A 43 19.66 7.69 -18.60
CA LEU A 43 18.98 6.57 -17.99
C LEU A 43 18.40 6.96 -16.62
N LYS A 44 19.13 7.75 -15.83
CA LYS A 44 18.66 8.26 -14.54
C LYS A 44 17.39 9.08 -14.70
N GLU A 45 17.36 10.01 -15.66
CA GLU A 45 16.18 10.84 -15.93
C GLU A 45 14.96 9.99 -16.32
N LYS A 46 15.13 9.01 -17.23
CA LYS A 46 14.06 8.11 -17.64
C LYS A 46 13.52 7.27 -16.48
N TYR A 47 14.41 6.75 -15.64
CA TYR A 47 14.04 5.99 -14.45
C TYR A 47 13.25 6.85 -13.46
N LEU A 48 13.73 8.06 -13.17
CA LEU A 48 13.04 9.00 -12.28
C LEU A 48 11.67 9.39 -12.82
N ALA A 49 11.54 9.66 -14.12
CA ALA A 49 10.27 9.99 -14.75
C ALA A 49 9.27 8.82 -14.68
N PHE A 50 9.74 7.59 -14.89
CA PHE A 50 8.93 6.39 -14.77
C PHE A 50 8.46 6.17 -13.32
N GLU A 51 9.39 6.13 -12.36
CA GLU A 51 9.07 5.91 -10.94
C GLU A 51 8.16 7.01 -10.39
N SER A 52 8.35 8.27 -10.80
CA SER A 52 7.53 9.40 -10.36
C SER A 52 6.07 9.32 -10.83
N ALA A 53 5.69 8.36 -11.68
CA ALA A 53 4.30 8.12 -12.08
C ALA A 53 3.49 7.31 -11.04
N PHE A 54 4.17 6.57 -10.15
CA PHE A 54 3.55 5.66 -9.19
C PHE A 54 3.14 6.25 -7.81
N PRO A 55 3.62 7.41 -7.33
CA PRO A 55 3.26 7.92 -6.00
C PRO A 55 1.75 8.13 -5.80
N VAL A 56 1.05 8.61 -6.84
CA VAL A 56 -0.39 8.90 -6.74
C VAL A 56 -1.23 7.61 -6.70
N PRO A 57 -1.05 6.65 -7.64
CA PRO A 57 -1.66 5.33 -7.53
C PRO A 57 -1.39 4.63 -6.19
N ASP A 58 -0.14 4.66 -5.73
CA ASP A 58 0.27 4.01 -4.49
C ASP A 58 -0.33 4.68 -3.24
N ALA A 59 -0.41 6.00 -3.24
CA ALA A 59 -1.09 6.74 -2.17
C ALA A 59 -2.58 6.37 -2.11
N TYR A 60 -3.24 6.25 -3.27
CA TYR A 60 -4.62 5.76 -3.34
C TYR A 60 -4.75 4.33 -2.78
N LEU A 61 -3.87 3.41 -3.21
CA LEU A 61 -3.84 2.04 -2.71
C LEU A 61 -3.65 2.00 -1.18
N SER A 62 -2.71 2.80 -0.66
CA SER A 62 -2.47 2.91 0.78
C SER A 62 -3.72 3.37 1.54
N VAL A 63 -4.45 4.37 1.04
CA VAL A 63 -5.72 4.83 1.64
C VAL A 63 -6.77 3.71 1.62
N VAL A 64 -6.92 2.99 0.51
CA VAL A 64 -7.85 1.86 0.38
C VAL A 64 -7.53 0.76 1.39
N LEU A 65 -6.25 0.39 1.54
CA LEU A 65 -5.79 -0.61 2.50
C LEU A 65 -6.01 -0.15 3.96
N VAL A 66 -5.83 1.13 4.27
CA VAL A 66 -6.13 1.68 5.60
C VAL A 66 -7.63 1.56 5.90
N ILE A 67 -8.50 1.93 4.97
CA ILE A 67 -9.96 1.83 5.14
C ILE A 67 -10.38 0.37 5.29
N GLY A 68 -9.83 -0.53 4.46
CA GLY A 68 -10.04 -1.98 4.53
C GLY A 68 -9.64 -2.54 5.89
N GLY A 69 -8.39 -2.33 6.31
CA GLY A 69 -7.84 -2.85 7.55
C GLY A 69 -8.59 -2.34 8.79
N ILE A 70 -8.87 -1.04 8.87
CA ILE A 70 -9.67 -0.47 9.97
C ILE A 70 -11.10 -1.05 9.94
N GLY A 71 -11.70 -1.18 8.76
CA GLY A 71 -13.04 -1.75 8.59
C GLY A 71 -13.12 -3.20 9.06
N LEU A 72 -12.13 -4.02 8.69
CA LEU A 72 -12.03 -5.42 9.11
C LEU A 72 -11.84 -5.56 10.62
N LEU A 73 -10.96 -4.76 11.24
CA LEU A 73 -10.74 -4.76 12.70
C LEU A 73 -12.00 -4.35 13.46
N ARG A 74 -12.75 -3.38 12.93
CA ARG A 74 -14.03 -2.91 13.50
C ARG A 74 -15.23 -3.78 13.11
N LYS A 75 -15.00 -4.88 12.39
CA LYS A 75 -16.05 -5.80 11.89
C LYS A 75 -17.15 -5.10 11.08
N LYS A 76 -16.79 -4.05 10.34
CA LYS A 76 -17.71 -3.30 9.49
C LYS A 76 -17.81 -3.93 8.11
N ALA A 77 -18.98 -3.82 7.49
CA ALA A 77 -19.25 -4.43 6.17
C ALA A 77 -18.34 -3.88 5.07
N TYR A 78 -18.06 -2.57 5.09
CA TYR A 78 -17.17 -1.93 4.12
C TYR A 78 -15.73 -2.46 4.18
N GLY A 79 -15.27 -2.98 5.32
CA GLY A 79 -13.91 -3.52 5.44
C GLY A 79 -13.63 -4.58 4.38
N ARG A 80 -14.56 -5.53 4.18
CA ARG A 80 -14.42 -6.58 3.16
C ARG A 80 -14.38 -6.03 1.73
N LEU A 81 -15.18 -4.99 1.45
CA LEU A 81 -15.22 -4.37 0.12
C LEU A 81 -13.89 -3.67 -0.17
N PHE A 82 -13.39 -2.85 0.75
CA PHE A 82 -12.13 -2.13 0.57
C PHE A 82 -10.92 -3.07 0.55
N SER A 83 -10.93 -4.16 1.34
CA SER A 83 -9.91 -5.21 1.24
C SER A 83 -9.90 -5.89 -0.14
N LEU A 84 -11.07 -6.13 -0.75
CA LEU A 84 -11.15 -6.69 -2.11
C LEU A 84 -10.65 -5.69 -3.16
N ILE A 85 -11.03 -4.42 -3.05
CA ILE A 85 -10.54 -3.36 -3.95
C ILE A 85 -9.02 -3.23 -3.83
N GLY A 86 -8.49 -3.18 -2.61
CA GLY A 86 -7.05 -3.12 -2.35
C GLY A 86 -6.31 -4.33 -2.92
N GLY A 87 -6.84 -5.54 -2.71
CA GLY A 87 -6.29 -6.76 -3.28
C GLY A 87 -6.31 -6.83 -4.81
N ALA A 88 -7.30 -6.20 -5.46
CA ALA A 88 -7.38 -6.13 -6.92
C ALA A 88 -6.55 -4.98 -7.53
N SER A 89 -6.04 -4.07 -6.69
CA SER A 89 -5.24 -2.91 -7.10
C SER A 89 -3.74 -3.11 -6.85
N LEU A 90 -3.36 -4.28 -6.30
CA LEU A 90 -1.99 -4.80 -6.18
C LEU A 90 -1.61 -5.57 -7.44
#